data_AF-A0A9D6SD24-F1
#
_entry.id   AF-A0A9D6SD24-F1
#
_cell.length_a   1.000
_cell.length_b   1.000
_cell.length_c   1.000
_cell.angle_alpha   90.00
_cell.angle_beta   90.00
_cell.angle_gamma   90.00
#
_symmetry.space_group_name_H-M   'P 1'
#
loop_
_entity.id
_entity.type
_entity.pdbx_description
1 polymer ?
#
loop_
_entity_poly.entity_id
_entity_poly.type
_entity_poly.pdbx_seq_one_letter_code
_entity_poly.pdbx_strand_id
1 'polypeptide(L)' 'MRIAFLLSGAFAGASLVFPGRIPSTSGTDLPPTPFEVGRPFPDILLPAADGGGPTAVSRFRGRKVLLHVFASW' A
#
# COMPACT_ATOMS: atom_id res chain seq x y z
N MET A 1 0.83 44.83 37.97
CA MET A 1 2.00 44.02 37.57
C MET A 1 1.50 42.58 37.40
N ARG A 2 1.51 42.09 36.16
CA ARG A 2 1.01 40.76 35.73
C ARG A 2 2.10 39.71 35.97
N ILE A 3 1.72 38.47 36.24
CA ILE A 3 2.14 37.23 35.55
C ILE A 3 1.66 36.05 36.41
N ALA A 4 0.58 35.41 35.94
CA ALA A 4 0.09 34.14 36.46
C ALA A 4 0.75 33.00 35.67
N PHE A 5 1.20 32.00 36.40
CA PHE A 5 1.96 30.85 35.93
C PHE A 5 1.08 29.86 35.16
N LEU A 6 1.65 29.32 34.08
CA LEU A 6 1.12 28.26 33.24
C LEU A 6 0.78 27.00 34.05
N LEU A 7 -0.42 26.45 33.83
CA LEU A 7 -0.73 25.05 34.13
C LEU A 7 -1.39 24.41 32.91
N SER A 8 -0.51 23.84 32.10
CA SER A 8 -0.61 22.57 31.38
C SER A 8 -2.03 22.04 31.12
N GLY A 9 -2.48 22.18 29.88
CA GLY A 9 -3.66 21.48 29.38
C GLY A 9 -3.42 19.97 29.36
N ALA A 10 -4.21 19.24 30.14
CA ALA A 10 -4.33 17.79 30.02
C ALA A 10 -5.30 17.47 28.88
N PHE A 11 -4.78 17.21 27.68
CA PHE A 11 -5.52 16.52 26.64
C PHE A 11 -5.67 15.05 27.06
N ALA A 12 -6.76 14.73 27.75
CA ALA A 12 -7.22 13.35 27.87
C ALA A 12 -7.69 12.89 26.48
N GLY A 13 -6.77 12.26 25.75
CA GLY A 13 -7.08 11.61 24.47
C GLY A 13 -8.06 10.47 24.69
N ALA A 14 -9.35 10.76 24.53
CA ALA A 14 -10.39 9.76 24.45
C ALA A 14 -10.12 8.90 23.21
N SER A 15 -9.54 7.71 23.42
CA SER A 15 -9.49 6.68 22.38
C SER A 15 -10.92 6.21 22.13
N LEU A 16 -11.54 6.73 21.06
CA LEU A 16 -12.77 6.18 20.51
C LEU A 16 -12.44 4.81 19.94
N VAL A 17 -12.64 3.77 20.74
CA VAL A 17 -12.74 2.40 20.27
C VAL A 17 -14.00 2.36 19.41
N PHE A 18 -13.85 2.39 18.09
CA PHE A 18 -14.93 2.09 17.17
C PHE A 18 -15.14 0.57 17.19
N PRO A 19 -16.29 0.03 17.65
CA PRO A 19 -16.71 -1.32 17.31
C PRO A 19 -17.20 -1.33 15.85
N GLY A 20 -16.38 -0.80 14.94
CA GLY A 20 -16.61 -0.80 13.51
C GLY A 20 -16.06 -2.08 12.95
N ARG A 21 -16.91 -3.10 12.85
CA ARG A 21 -16.68 -4.24 11.95
C ARG A 21 -16.43 -3.64 10.57
N ILE A 22 -15.19 -3.64 10.10
CA ILE A 22 -14.88 -3.21 8.73
C ILE A 22 -15.68 -4.16 7.85
N PRO A 23 -16.67 -3.69 7.08
CA PRO A 23 -17.29 -4.55 6.11
C PRO A 23 -16.17 -4.98 5.16
N SER A 24 -15.82 -6.27 5.20
CA SER A 24 -15.16 -6.89 4.07
C SER A 24 -16.17 -6.76 2.94
N THR A 25 -16.05 -5.69 2.16
CA THR A 25 -16.73 -5.58 0.87
C THR A 25 -16.35 -6.85 0.14
N SER A 26 -17.33 -7.73 -0.08
CA SER A 26 -17.18 -8.88 -0.96
C SER A 26 -16.59 -8.34 -2.25
N GLY A 27 -15.29 -8.57 -2.43
CA GLY A 27 -14.53 -8.03 -3.54
C GLY A 27 -15.26 -8.39 -4.82
N THR A 28 -15.33 -7.44 -5.73
CA THR A 28 -15.48 -7.76 -7.15
C THR A 28 -14.67 -9.02 -7.41
N ASP A 29 -15.31 -10.09 -7.92
CA ASP A 29 -14.66 -11.36 -8.22
C ASP A 29 -13.65 -11.11 -9.34
N LEU A 30 -12.50 -10.56 -8.96
CA LEU A 30 -11.41 -10.27 -9.86
C LEU A 30 -10.86 -11.63 -10.28
N PRO A 31 -10.66 -11.85 -11.59
CA PRO A 31 -10.10 -13.10 -12.06
C PRO A 31 -8.81 -13.40 -11.27
N PRO A 32 -8.61 -14.66 -10.84
CA PRO A 32 -7.50 -15.01 -9.99
C PRO A 32 -6.18 -14.54 -10.62
N THR A 33 -5.46 -13.69 -9.91
CA THR A 33 -4.13 -13.27 -10.33
C THR A 33 -3.18 -14.46 -10.17
N PRO A 34 -2.19 -14.65 -11.07
CA PRO A 34 -1.27 -15.78 -11.03
C PRO A 34 -0.23 -15.70 -9.89
N PHE A 35 -0.45 -14.83 -8.90
CA PHE A 35 0.44 -14.62 -7.76
C PHE A 35 -0.36 -14.44 -6.48
N GLU A 36 0.25 -14.86 -5.37
CA GLU A 36 -0.36 -14.86 -4.03
C GLU A 36 0.43 -13.95 -3.09
N VAL A 37 -0.30 -13.25 -2.21
CA VAL A 37 0.32 -12.41 -1.17
C VAL A 37 1.07 -13.29 -0.16
N GLY A 38 2.29 -12.88 0.22
CA GLY A 38 3.15 -13.64 1.12
C GLY A 38 3.99 -14.72 0.45
N ARG A 39 3.75 -14.99 -0.85
CA ARG A 39 4.66 -15.78 -1.68
C ARG A 39 5.61 -14.86 -2.47
N PRO A 40 6.81 -15.35 -2.82
CA PRO A 40 7.67 -14.63 -3.75
C PRO A 40 6.92 -14.34 -5.05
N PHE A 41 6.97 -13.09 -5.51
CA PHE A 41 6.40 -12.72 -6.80
C PHE A 41 7.17 -13.45 -7.93
N PRO A 42 6.46 -13.99 -8.94
CA PRO A 42 7.10 -14.72 -10.04
C PRO A 42 8.07 -13.83 -10.82
N ASP A 43 9.14 -14.42 -11.35
CA ASP A 43 10.07 -13.67 -12.19
C ASP A 43 9.53 -13.58 -13.62
N ILE A 44 8.95 -12.44 -13.95
CA ILE A 44 8.36 -12.16 -15.27
C ILE A 44 9.25 -11.19 -16.05
N LEU A 45 9.25 -11.34 -17.37
CA LEU A 45 9.87 -10.39 -18.30
C LEU A 45 8.83 -9.36 -18.74
N LEU A 46 9.14 -8.09 -18.55
CA LEU A 46 8.29 -6.97 -18.96
C LEU A 46 8.99 -6.18 -20.08
N PRO A 47 8.25 -5.67 -21.08
CA PRO A 47 8.82 -4.73 -22.04
C PRO A 47 9.27 -3.45 -21.32
N ALA A 48 10.38 -2.87 -21.76
CA ALA A 48 10.81 -1.58 -21.24
C ALA A 48 10.00 -0.46 -21.89
N ALA A 49 9.56 0.51 -21.08
CA ALA A 49 8.74 1.62 -21.55
C ALA A 49 9.52 2.61 -22.44
N ASP A 50 10.85 2.65 -22.31
CA ASP A 50 11.76 3.52 -23.05
C ASP A 50 12.20 2.94 -24.40
N GLY A 51 11.60 1.83 -24.85
CA GLY A 51 12.00 1.14 -26.08
C GLY A 51 13.27 0.29 -25.91
N GLY A 52 13.79 0.14 -24.69
CA GLY A 52 14.84 -0.81 -24.37
C GLY A 52 14.39 -2.27 -24.50
N GLY A 53 15.34 -3.18 -24.28
CA GLY A 53 15.05 -4.61 -24.26
C GLY A 53 14.16 -5.03 -23.07
N PRO A 54 13.51 -6.21 -23.15
CA PRO A 54 12.75 -6.74 -22.03
C PRO A 54 13.57 -6.78 -20.72
N THR A 55 12.94 -6.45 -19.61
CA THR A 55 13.56 -6.43 -18.28
C THR A 55 12.84 -7.38 -17.33
N ALA A 56 13.60 -8.20 -16.62
CA ALA A 56 13.09 -9.09 -15.57
C ALA A 56 12.75 -8.33 -14.28
N VAL A 57 11.67 -8.70 -13.61
CA VAL A 57 11.29 -8.13 -12.31
C VAL A 57 12.35 -8.43 -11.24
N SER A 58 13.05 -9.57 -11.34
CA SER A 58 14.15 -9.94 -10.45
C SER A 58 15.28 -8.91 -10.39
N ARG A 59 15.46 -8.08 -11.42
CA ARG A 59 16.44 -6.98 -11.44
C ARG A 59 16.20 -5.95 -10.33
N PHE A 60 14.97 -5.82 -9.84
CA PHE A 60 14.58 -4.84 -8.82
C PHE A 60 14.50 -5.43 -7.40
N ARG A 61 14.99 -6.66 -7.18
CA ARG A 61 15.03 -7.27 -5.84
C ARG A 61 15.80 -6.40 -4.84
N GLY A 62 15.39 -6.48 -3.57
CA GLY A 62 15.91 -5.63 -2.50
C GLY A 62 15.33 -4.20 -2.50
N ARG A 63 14.41 -3.89 -3.43
CA ARG A 63 13.68 -2.61 -3.48
C ARG A 63 12.19 -2.88 -3.39
N LYS A 64 11.43 -1.92 -2.84
CA LYS A 64 9.98 -1.93 -2.95
C LYS A 64 9.60 -1.52 -4.38
N VAL A 65 8.83 -2.36 -5.05
CA VAL A 65 8.42 -2.19 -6.45
C VAL A 65 6.91 -2.12 -6.53
N LEU A 66 6.39 -1.24 -7.38
CA LEU A 66 4.97 -1.17 -7.73
C LEU A 66 4.81 -1.60 -9.18
N LEU A 67 4.01 -2.64 -9.42
CA LEU A 67 3.61 -3.06 -10.76
C LEU A 67 2.22 -2.50 -11.05
N HIS A 68 2.11 -1.65 -12.06
CA HIS A 68 0.83 -1.08 -12.48
C HIS A 68 0.47 -1.62 -13.86
N VAL A 69 -0.56 -2.46 -13.92
CA VAL A 69 -1.13 -2.99 -15.16
C VAL A 69 -2.31 -2.10 -15.54
N PHE A 70 -2.22 -1.46 -16.69
CA PHE A 70 -3.29 -0.62 -17.22
C PHE A 70 -3.55 -0.98 -18.67
N ALA A 71 -4.75 -0.64 -19.14
CA ALA A 71 -5.16 -0.80 -20.53
C ALA A 71 -5.87 0.48 -20.96
N SER A 72 -5.62 0.96 -22.18
CA SER A 72 -6.13 2.23 -22.69
C SER A 72 -7.29 2.06 -23.68
N TRP A 73 -7.99 0.92 -23.62
CA TRP A 73 -9.13 0.60 -24.46
C TRP A 73 -10.44 0.85 -23.72
#